data_AF-B8HUU6-F1
#
_entry.id   AF-B8HUU6-F1
#
_cell.length_a   1.000
_cell.length_b   1.000
_cell.length_c   1.000
_cell.angle_alpha   90.00
_cell.angle_beta   90.00
_cell.angle_gamma   90.00
#
_symmetry.space_group_name_H-M   'P 1'
#
loop_
_entity.id
_entity.type
_entity.pdbx_description
1 polymer ?
#
loop_
_entity_poly.entity_id
_entity_poly.type
_entity_poly.pdbx_seq_one_letter_code
_entity_poly.pdbx_strand_id
1 'polypeptide(L)'
;MNLWNKLLVVAGVSATPFVVTAIVAALTVPDSGTTGTFGRSLSVTNTNTSTNATNGIFNTGVFGRAAKYGLHGVATAPTGNSNGVGVFGLTKNGLGRGVMGQTTDGIGVYGVNSSPGAAYDFKTGRGSGVFGIGVLGVFGKSNQASGGTGVLGISSSGYGVYGKSETDISTAVRGDNVAGTGVSGSSTNGYGVYGDSTNGFGVYGNSPNGYSAIFSLGLNGLGTCSYSGGADWFCSSDRTLKENFRSVSSVQILKQLAAMPLQQWTMKGAKQKEYHLGPTAQDFEKAFGFGVKDMKVPEDKGIKGVKGIKNPNAGKTFKGINRADVVGVALVSIQGLYKLTQGQRAELEQKLAEKDVQIAQLKQQKDQEISQLREQVANQNTQIAALQTQLDTKLAALERRMNSQTSPAMLFQSGIANLTASTTQNK
;
A
#
# COMPACT_ATOMS: atom_id res chain seq x y z
N MET A 1 -46.46 -22.21 -76.28
CA MET A 1 -47.64 -21.31 -76.19
C MET A 1 -48.50 -21.84 -75.05
N ASN A 2 -48.39 -21.26 -73.84
CA ASN A 2 -49.27 -20.23 -73.26
C ASN A 2 -50.49 -20.87 -72.57
N LEU A 3 -51.00 -20.48 -71.40
CA LEU A 3 -50.66 -19.46 -70.39
C LEU A 3 -51.57 -19.77 -69.15
N TRP A 4 -50.99 -19.76 -67.95
CA TRP A 4 -51.43 -19.04 -66.73
C TRP A 4 -52.88 -19.04 -66.17
N ASN A 5 -52.89 -19.09 -64.81
CA ASN A 5 -53.79 -18.42 -63.85
C ASN A 5 -55.16 -19.00 -63.49
N LYS A 6 -55.24 -19.57 -62.28
CA LYS A 6 -56.27 -19.17 -61.30
C LYS A 6 -55.63 -18.82 -59.96
N LEU A 7 -55.44 -17.51 -59.80
CA LEU A 7 -55.20 -16.76 -58.59
C LEU A 7 -56.45 -16.92 -57.69
N LEU A 8 -56.30 -17.42 -56.46
CA LEU A 8 -57.35 -17.31 -55.44
C LEU A 8 -56.97 -16.16 -54.50
N VAL A 9 -57.63 -15.02 -54.68
CA VAL A 9 -57.63 -13.90 -53.74
C VAL A 9 -58.63 -14.25 -52.65
N VAL A 10 -58.18 -14.33 -51.40
CA VAL A 10 -59.06 -14.28 -50.23
C VAL A 10 -58.58 -13.15 -49.34
N ALA A 11 -59.29 -12.02 -49.41
CA ALA A 11 -59.32 -11.01 -48.37
C ALA A 11 -60.76 -10.98 -47.84
N GLY A 12 -60.92 -11.26 -46.55
CA GLY A 12 -62.23 -11.27 -45.88
C GLY A 12 -62.15 -11.96 -44.53
N VAL A 13 -62.08 -11.16 -43.48
CA VAL A 13 -61.96 -11.55 -42.08
C VAL A 13 -63.21 -12.29 -41.61
N SER A 14 -63.06 -13.50 -41.08
CA SER A 14 -64.08 -14.21 -40.30
C SER A 14 -63.40 -15.19 -39.36
N ALA A 15 -63.47 -14.91 -38.07
CA ALA A 15 -62.93 -15.74 -37.00
C ALA A 15 -63.83 -16.96 -36.78
N THR A 16 -63.42 -18.11 -37.29
CA THR A 16 -63.81 -19.43 -36.78
C THR A 16 -62.58 -20.35 -36.78
N PRO A 17 -62.32 -21.11 -35.70
CA PRO A 17 -61.19 -22.02 -35.66
C PRO A 17 -61.53 -23.27 -36.47
N PHE A 18 -61.01 -23.37 -37.70
CA PHE A 18 -60.93 -24.66 -38.37
C PHE A 18 -59.93 -25.54 -37.61
N VAL A 19 -60.44 -26.61 -36.99
CA VAL A 19 -59.60 -27.69 -36.46
C VAL A 19 -59.09 -28.50 -37.64
N VAL A 20 -57.90 -28.16 -38.12
CA VAL A 20 -57.12 -29.06 -38.96
C VAL A 20 -56.39 -30.01 -38.01
N THR A 21 -56.86 -31.26 -37.94
CA THR A 21 -56.04 -32.36 -37.44
C THR A 21 -54.74 -32.36 -38.22
N ALA A 22 -53.62 -32.18 -37.52
CA ALA A 22 -52.30 -32.07 -38.13
C ALA A 22 -51.95 -33.34 -38.91
N ILE A 23 -52.20 -33.32 -40.23
CA ILE A 23 -51.37 -34.08 -41.15
C ILE A 23 -50.05 -33.33 -41.17
N VAL A 24 -48.97 -33.96 -40.71
CA VAL A 24 -47.62 -33.45 -40.94
C VAL A 24 -47.37 -33.55 -42.44
N ALA A 25 -47.76 -32.52 -43.19
CA ALA A 25 -47.33 -32.35 -44.56
C ALA A 25 -45.88 -31.85 -44.50
N ALA A 26 -44.92 -32.77 -44.40
CA ALA A 26 -43.56 -32.45 -44.75
C ALA A 26 -43.56 -32.17 -46.26
N LEU A 27 -43.46 -30.89 -46.64
CA LEU A 27 -43.09 -30.52 -48.01
C LEU A 27 -41.63 -30.96 -48.21
N THR A 28 -41.45 -32.23 -48.55
CA THR A 28 -40.15 -32.76 -48.94
C THR A 28 -39.93 -32.28 -50.37
N VAL A 29 -39.01 -31.34 -50.56
CA VAL A 29 -38.50 -31.01 -51.90
C VAL A 29 -37.50 -32.12 -52.23
N PRO A 30 -37.80 -33.06 -53.16
CA PRO A 30 -36.90 -34.17 -53.45
C PRO A 30 -35.59 -33.65 -54.04
N ASP A 31 -34.46 -34.09 -53.48
CA ASP A 31 -33.15 -33.88 -54.09
C ASP A 31 -32.92 -34.96 -55.14
N SER A 32 -33.19 -34.64 -56.40
CA SER A 32 -32.88 -35.52 -57.54
C SER A 32 -31.96 -34.77 -58.50
N GLY A 33 -30.71 -34.54 -58.08
CA GLY A 33 -29.69 -33.94 -58.94
C GLY A 33 -28.28 -34.18 -58.42
N THR A 34 -27.57 -35.13 -59.02
CA THR A 34 -26.13 -35.29 -58.83
C THR A 34 -25.39 -34.04 -59.32
N THR A 35 -24.73 -33.36 -58.38
CA THR A 35 -23.60 -32.42 -58.54
C THR A 35 -23.68 -31.43 -59.71
N GLY A 36 -24.04 -30.17 -59.42
CA GLY A 36 -23.86 -29.07 -60.37
C GLY A 36 -24.61 -27.79 -60.05
N THR A 37 -24.05 -26.99 -59.15
CA THR A 37 -24.09 -25.51 -59.21
C THR A 37 -25.32 -24.74 -58.66
N PHE A 38 -26.49 -25.33 -58.41
CA PHE A 38 -27.56 -24.57 -57.71
C PHE A 38 -28.39 -25.46 -56.77
N GLY A 39 -28.26 -25.24 -55.46
CA GLY A 39 -29.21 -25.78 -54.49
C GLY A 39 -30.61 -25.21 -54.75
N ARG A 40 -31.65 -26.03 -54.63
CA ARG A 40 -33.03 -25.55 -54.71
C ARG A 40 -33.43 -24.92 -53.38
N SER A 41 -33.75 -23.63 -53.40
CA SER A 41 -34.17 -22.88 -52.21
C SER A 41 -35.70 -22.76 -52.16
N LEU A 42 -36.31 -23.16 -51.05
CA LEU A 42 -37.67 -22.72 -50.70
C LEU A 42 -37.58 -21.28 -50.17
N SER A 43 -37.99 -20.30 -50.98
CA SER A 43 -38.03 -18.90 -50.57
C SER A 43 -39.43 -18.52 -50.08
N VAL A 44 -39.58 -18.25 -48.79
CA VAL A 44 -40.76 -17.57 -48.24
C VAL A 44 -40.45 -16.07 -48.21
N THR A 45 -40.99 -15.32 -49.16
CA THR A 45 -40.77 -13.88 -49.29
C THR A 45 -42.00 -13.12 -48.80
N ASN A 46 -41.87 -12.41 -47.68
CA ASN A 46 -42.85 -11.41 -47.25
C ASN A 46 -42.55 -10.08 -47.96
N THR A 47 -43.40 -9.66 -48.90
CA THR A 47 -43.23 -8.42 -49.68
C THR A 47 -43.87 -7.19 -49.04
N ASN A 48 -44.36 -7.30 -47.81
CA ASN A 48 -44.94 -6.17 -47.11
C ASN A 48 -43.86 -5.10 -46.88
N THR A 49 -44.12 -3.87 -47.32
CA THR A 49 -43.20 -2.72 -47.23
C THR A 49 -43.61 -1.73 -46.14
N SER A 50 -44.65 -2.06 -45.35
CA SER A 50 -45.17 -1.19 -44.29
C SER A 50 -44.08 -0.83 -43.29
N THR A 51 -43.78 0.45 -43.17
CA THR A 51 -42.87 1.03 -42.19
C THR A 51 -43.57 1.35 -40.86
N ASN A 52 -44.91 1.26 -40.81
CA ASN A 52 -45.69 1.54 -39.62
C ASN A 52 -45.96 0.25 -38.85
N ALA A 53 -45.21 0.03 -37.78
CA ALA A 53 -45.41 -1.06 -36.84
C ALA A 53 -46.61 -0.75 -35.92
N THR A 54 -47.84 -0.89 -36.39
CA THR A 54 -49.00 -0.93 -35.49
C THR A 54 -48.98 -2.30 -34.79
N ASN A 55 -48.86 -2.32 -33.46
CA ASN A 55 -48.86 -3.51 -32.59
C ASN A 55 -47.61 -4.42 -32.59
N GLY A 56 -46.42 -3.91 -32.93
CA GLY A 56 -45.16 -4.67 -32.74
C GLY A 56 -44.97 -5.87 -33.68
N ILE A 57 -45.77 -5.95 -34.75
CA ILE A 57 -45.59 -6.94 -35.83
C ILE A 57 -44.55 -6.39 -36.81
N PHE A 58 -43.38 -7.00 -36.85
CA PHE A 58 -42.33 -6.72 -37.83
C PHE A 58 -42.58 -7.54 -39.11
N ASN A 59 -42.14 -7.03 -40.27
CA ASN A 59 -42.04 -7.86 -41.47
C ASN A 59 -41.06 -9.02 -41.20
N THR A 60 -41.61 -10.23 -41.10
CA THR A 60 -40.87 -11.46 -40.80
C THR A 60 -40.95 -12.37 -42.02
N GLY A 61 -39.82 -13.03 -42.35
CA GLY A 61 -39.76 -14.00 -43.45
C GLY A 61 -40.44 -15.32 -43.08
N VAL A 62 -39.97 -15.96 -41.99
CA VAL A 62 -40.54 -17.19 -41.45
C VAL A 62 -40.92 -16.96 -39.98
N PHE A 63 -42.21 -16.97 -39.67
CA PHE A 63 -42.74 -16.89 -38.30
C PHE A 63 -43.53 -18.16 -37.99
N GLY A 64 -43.09 -18.93 -36.99
CA GLY A 64 -43.75 -20.17 -36.58
C GLY A 64 -43.70 -20.35 -35.07
N ARG A 65 -44.86 -20.63 -34.46
CA ARG A 65 -44.96 -21.03 -33.04
C ARG A 65 -45.07 -22.55 -32.99
N ALA A 66 -44.16 -23.21 -32.28
CA ALA A 66 -44.16 -24.66 -32.13
C ALA A 66 -44.06 -25.05 -30.65
N ALA A 67 -44.72 -26.14 -30.28
CA ALA A 67 -44.70 -26.66 -28.91
C ALA A 67 -43.37 -27.34 -28.53
N LYS A 68 -42.55 -27.77 -29.51
CA LYS A 68 -41.31 -28.52 -29.26
C LYS A 68 -40.11 -28.04 -30.09
N TYR A 69 -40.23 -27.96 -31.41
CA TYR A 69 -39.18 -27.46 -32.30
C TYR A 69 -39.75 -26.47 -33.31
N GLY A 70 -39.18 -25.27 -33.38
CA GLY A 70 -39.51 -24.25 -34.38
C GLY A 70 -38.75 -24.49 -35.69
N LEU A 71 -38.05 -23.46 -36.19
CA LEU A 71 -37.17 -23.58 -37.36
C LEU A 71 -35.89 -24.36 -36.99
N HIS A 72 -35.68 -25.52 -37.59
CA HIS A 72 -34.46 -26.34 -37.44
C HIS A 72 -33.81 -26.52 -38.81
N GLY A 73 -32.66 -25.89 -39.03
CA GLY A 73 -31.86 -26.07 -40.24
C GLY A 73 -30.61 -26.91 -39.95
N VAL A 74 -30.36 -27.92 -40.78
CA VAL A 74 -29.19 -28.80 -40.69
C VAL A 74 -28.41 -28.67 -42.00
N ALA A 75 -27.11 -28.35 -41.91
CA ALA A 75 -26.23 -28.33 -43.07
C ALA A 75 -25.20 -29.47 -42.94
N THR A 76 -25.40 -30.53 -43.70
CA THR A 76 -24.43 -31.63 -43.85
C THR A 76 -23.57 -31.38 -45.09
N ALA A 77 -22.31 -30.99 -44.89
CA ALA A 77 -21.37 -30.84 -45.98
C ALA A 77 -20.65 -32.19 -46.26
N PRO A 78 -20.39 -32.56 -47.52
CA PRO A 78 -19.52 -33.69 -47.85
C PRO A 78 -18.14 -33.51 -47.23
N THR A 79 -17.46 -34.62 -46.91
CA THR A 79 -16.10 -34.62 -46.34
C THR A 79 -15.19 -33.64 -47.08
N GLY A 80 -14.65 -32.66 -46.36
CA GLY A 80 -13.72 -31.64 -46.90
C GLY A 80 -14.31 -30.24 -47.10
N ASN A 81 -15.63 -30.04 -47.04
CA ASN A 81 -16.24 -28.71 -47.06
C ASN A 81 -16.77 -28.35 -45.66
N SER A 82 -16.28 -27.27 -45.04
CA SER A 82 -16.55 -26.95 -43.62
C SER A 82 -17.51 -25.78 -43.40
N ASN A 83 -18.21 -25.32 -44.45
CA ASN A 83 -18.91 -24.02 -44.44
C ASN A 83 -20.45 -24.13 -44.35
N GLY A 84 -20.98 -25.24 -43.83
CA GLY A 84 -22.43 -25.42 -43.68
C GLY A 84 -23.02 -24.54 -42.57
N VAL A 85 -24.06 -23.76 -42.88
CA VAL A 85 -24.85 -23.00 -41.90
C VAL A 85 -26.26 -23.57 -41.86
N GLY A 86 -26.71 -24.03 -40.70
CA GLY A 86 -28.06 -24.56 -40.53
C GLY A 86 -29.14 -23.48 -40.67
N VAL A 87 -29.02 -22.40 -39.89
CA VAL A 87 -29.95 -21.25 -39.92
C VAL A 87 -29.14 -19.97 -40.11
N PHE A 88 -29.36 -19.26 -41.21
CA PHE A 88 -28.71 -17.98 -41.50
C PHE A 88 -29.76 -16.88 -41.63
N GLY A 89 -29.71 -15.90 -40.73
CA GLY A 89 -30.59 -14.73 -40.76
C GLY A 89 -29.84 -13.48 -41.18
N LEU A 90 -30.21 -12.90 -42.32
CA LEU A 90 -29.66 -11.64 -42.83
C LEU A 90 -30.74 -10.56 -42.82
N THR A 91 -30.40 -9.38 -42.30
CA THR A 91 -31.26 -8.19 -42.37
C THR A 91 -30.55 -7.11 -43.19
N LYS A 92 -31.16 -6.66 -44.28
CA LYS A 92 -30.65 -5.58 -45.13
C LYS A 92 -31.33 -4.27 -44.76
N ASN A 93 -30.56 -3.22 -44.46
CA ASN A 93 -31.00 -1.84 -44.22
C ASN A 93 -31.98 -1.61 -43.02
N GLY A 94 -31.53 -1.78 -41.76
CA GLY A 94 -32.30 -1.32 -40.57
C GLY A 94 -32.03 -2.09 -39.26
N LEU A 95 -32.78 -1.76 -38.19
CA LEU A 95 -32.79 -2.37 -36.83
C LEU A 95 -33.30 -3.82 -36.77
N GLY A 96 -33.19 -4.58 -37.86
CA GLY A 96 -33.72 -5.93 -37.95
C GLY A 96 -32.95 -6.94 -37.11
N ARG A 97 -33.60 -8.04 -36.72
CA ARG A 97 -32.96 -9.20 -36.10
C ARG A 97 -32.91 -10.34 -37.11
N GLY A 98 -31.71 -10.84 -37.41
CA GLY A 98 -31.53 -11.96 -38.35
C GLY A 98 -32.13 -13.26 -37.81
N VAL A 99 -31.68 -13.70 -36.63
CA VAL A 99 -32.21 -14.85 -35.90
C VAL A 99 -32.61 -14.39 -34.51
N MET A 100 -33.88 -14.60 -34.14
CA MET A 100 -34.39 -14.27 -32.81
C MET A 100 -35.21 -15.44 -32.28
N GLY A 101 -34.82 -15.96 -31.12
CA GLY A 101 -35.65 -16.88 -30.36
C GLY A 101 -36.18 -16.19 -29.10
N GLN A 102 -37.49 -16.27 -28.88
CA GLN A 102 -38.14 -15.80 -27.66
C GLN A 102 -38.79 -16.99 -26.97
N THR A 103 -38.58 -17.09 -25.66
CA THR A 103 -39.15 -18.13 -24.82
C THR A 103 -39.32 -17.59 -23.41
N THR A 104 -40.34 -18.07 -22.70
CA THR A 104 -40.60 -17.72 -21.30
C THR A 104 -39.81 -18.60 -20.35
N ASP A 105 -39.47 -19.83 -20.75
CA ASP A 105 -38.89 -20.85 -19.86
C ASP A 105 -38.00 -21.86 -20.63
N GLY A 106 -37.04 -21.35 -21.42
CA GLY A 106 -36.17 -22.22 -22.21
C GLY A 106 -35.05 -21.48 -22.95
N ILE A 107 -34.50 -22.13 -23.98
CA ILE A 107 -33.44 -21.57 -24.83
C ILE A 107 -34.05 -21.04 -26.11
N GLY A 108 -33.91 -19.73 -26.37
CA GLY A 108 -34.42 -19.12 -27.60
C GLY A 108 -33.62 -19.52 -28.84
N VAL A 109 -32.29 -19.44 -28.77
CA VAL A 109 -31.37 -19.84 -29.84
C VAL A 109 -30.37 -20.83 -29.26
N TYR A 110 -30.36 -22.05 -29.79
CA TYR A 110 -29.46 -23.11 -29.36
C TYR A 110 -28.56 -23.53 -30.51
N GLY A 111 -27.25 -23.32 -30.34
CA GLY A 111 -26.24 -23.73 -31.30
C GLY A 111 -25.17 -24.56 -30.61
N VAL A 112 -24.88 -25.74 -31.16
CA VAL A 112 -23.90 -26.68 -30.61
C VAL A 112 -22.82 -26.93 -31.64
N ASN A 113 -21.58 -26.92 -31.19
CA ASN A 113 -20.46 -27.47 -31.95
C ASN A 113 -19.77 -28.54 -31.10
N SER A 114 -19.70 -29.75 -31.63
CA SER A 114 -19.11 -30.92 -30.93
C SER A 114 -17.87 -31.46 -31.64
N SER A 115 -17.27 -30.68 -32.55
CA SER A 115 -16.13 -31.13 -33.36
C SER A 115 -14.90 -31.37 -32.46
N PRO A 116 -14.42 -32.62 -32.28
CA PRO A 116 -13.33 -32.92 -31.35
C PRO A 116 -11.93 -32.45 -31.83
N GLY A 117 -11.85 -31.73 -32.95
CA GLY A 117 -10.58 -31.29 -33.53
C GLY A 117 -10.67 -30.06 -34.46
N ALA A 118 -11.76 -29.28 -34.42
CA ALA A 118 -11.85 -28.08 -35.25
C ALA A 118 -10.94 -26.97 -34.69
N ALA A 119 -9.95 -26.53 -35.46
CA ALA A 119 -9.18 -25.34 -35.13
C ALA A 119 -10.11 -24.11 -35.15
N TYR A 120 -10.31 -23.53 -33.97
CA TYR A 120 -11.10 -22.32 -33.79
C TYR A 120 -10.50 -21.15 -34.57
N ASP A 121 -11.32 -20.45 -35.36
CA ASP A 121 -10.91 -19.28 -36.13
C ASP A 121 -11.82 -18.09 -35.81
N PHE A 122 -11.24 -17.06 -35.19
CA PHE A 122 -11.93 -15.83 -34.80
C PHE A 122 -12.51 -15.04 -35.99
N LYS A 123 -11.91 -15.16 -37.19
CA LYS A 123 -12.35 -14.37 -38.36
C LYS A 123 -13.59 -14.97 -39.02
N THR A 124 -13.66 -16.29 -39.09
CA THR A 124 -14.75 -17.02 -39.75
C THR A 124 -15.79 -17.56 -38.78
N GLY A 125 -15.50 -17.56 -37.47
CA GLY A 125 -16.36 -18.14 -36.44
C GLY A 125 -16.35 -19.66 -36.40
N ARG A 126 -15.48 -20.30 -37.20
CA ARG A 126 -15.36 -21.77 -37.26
C ARG A 126 -15.09 -22.33 -35.86
N GLY A 127 -15.89 -23.31 -35.44
CA GLY A 127 -15.82 -23.88 -34.09
C GLY A 127 -16.85 -23.33 -33.11
N SER A 128 -17.63 -22.30 -33.49
CA SER A 128 -18.65 -21.69 -32.62
C SER A 128 -20.01 -22.39 -32.75
N GLY A 129 -20.76 -22.51 -31.66
CA GLY A 129 -22.17 -22.92 -31.70
C GLY A 129 -23.08 -21.79 -32.18
N VAL A 130 -22.83 -20.56 -31.72
CA VAL A 130 -23.49 -19.32 -32.16
C VAL A 130 -22.40 -18.32 -32.52
N PHE A 131 -22.50 -17.71 -33.70
CA PHE A 131 -21.54 -16.72 -34.19
C PHE A 131 -22.29 -15.52 -34.77
N GLY A 132 -21.92 -14.32 -34.33
CA GLY A 132 -22.52 -13.08 -34.80
C GLY A 132 -21.45 -12.02 -35.06
N ILE A 133 -21.58 -11.33 -36.18
CA ILE A 133 -20.73 -10.21 -36.60
C ILE A 133 -21.59 -8.96 -36.73
N GLY A 134 -21.13 -7.86 -36.16
CA GLY A 134 -21.80 -6.56 -36.26
C GLY A 134 -21.25 -5.60 -35.22
N VAL A 135 -21.85 -4.40 -35.14
CA VAL A 135 -21.58 -3.44 -34.05
C VAL A 135 -21.83 -4.09 -32.68
N LEU A 136 -22.84 -4.96 -32.61
CA LEU A 136 -23.05 -5.93 -31.54
C LEU A 136 -23.12 -7.32 -32.18
N GLY A 137 -22.13 -8.18 -31.91
CA GLY A 137 -22.08 -9.54 -32.47
C GLY A 137 -23.11 -10.47 -31.82
N VAL A 138 -23.07 -10.62 -30.49
CA VAL A 138 -24.02 -11.41 -29.71
C VAL A 138 -24.52 -10.56 -28.54
N PHE A 139 -25.84 -10.48 -28.36
CA PHE A 139 -26.48 -9.71 -27.30
C PHE A 139 -27.27 -10.64 -26.37
N GLY A 140 -26.84 -10.73 -25.11
CA GLY A 140 -27.54 -11.45 -24.05
C GLY A 140 -28.15 -10.48 -23.05
N LYS A 141 -29.47 -10.52 -22.88
CA LYS A 141 -30.21 -9.71 -21.90
C LYS A 141 -31.20 -10.58 -21.16
N SER A 142 -31.16 -10.50 -19.83
CA SER A 142 -32.23 -11.01 -18.97
C SER A 142 -33.17 -9.86 -18.59
N ASN A 143 -34.47 -10.12 -18.65
CA ASN A 143 -35.50 -9.21 -18.11
C ASN A 143 -36.06 -9.71 -16.75
N GLN A 144 -35.43 -10.72 -16.15
CA GLN A 144 -35.86 -11.25 -14.86
C GLN A 144 -35.54 -10.24 -13.75
N ALA A 145 -36.55 -9.87 -12.97
CA ALA A 145 -36.43 -8.89 -11.89
C ALA A 145 -35.53 -9.35 -10.73
N SER A 146 -35.28 -10.66 -10.60
CA SER A 146 -34.58 -11.28 -9.47
C SER A 146 -33.36 -12.09 -9.94
N GLY A 147 -32.32 -11.40 -10.44
CA GLY A 147 -31.00 -12.04 -10.63
C GLY A 147 -30.85 -12.90 -11.87
N GLY A 148 -31.54 -12.61 -12.97
CA GLY A 148 -31.33 -13.36 -14.21
C GLY A 148 -30.00 -13.02 -14.90
N THR A 149 -29.40 -14.01 -15.54
CA THR A 149 -28.11 -13.89 -16.22
C THR A 149 -28.28 -13.48 -17.68
N GLY A 150 -27.61 -12.41 -18.11
CA GLY A 150 -27.58 -12.01 -19.52
C GLY A 150 -26.72 -12.94 -20.38
N VAL A 151 -25.49 -13.20 -19.94
CA VAL A 151 -24.52 -14.09 -20.59
C VAL A 151 -23.85 -14.97 -19.54
N LEU A 152 -23.86 -16.29 -19.76
CA LEU A 152 -23.22 -17.28 -18.89
C LEU A 152 -22.18 -18.07 -19.70
N GLY A 153 -20.91 -17.97 -19.31
CA GLY A 153 -19.82 -18.74 -19.89
C GLY A 153 -19.36 -19.84 -18.95
N ILE A 154 -19.54 -21.10 -19.34
CA ILE A 154 -19.08 -22.28 -18.59
C ILE A 154 -18.04 -23.01 -19.44
N SER A 155 -16.89 -23.32 -18.85
CA SER A 155 -15.86 -24.14 -19.49
C SER A 155 -15.22 -25.08 -18.49
N SER A 156 -15.06 -26.35 -18.86
CA SER A 156 -14.35 -27.37 -18.07
C SER A 156 -12.83 -27.24 -18.19
N SER A 157 -12.35 -26.60 -19.26
CA SER A 157 -10.93 -26.38 -19.52
C SER A 157 -10.75 -25.12 -20.39
N GLY A 158 -10.07 -24.11 -19.86
CA GLY A 158 -9.84 -22.85 -20.55
C GLY A 158 -10.77 -21.73 -20.07
N TYR A 159 -11.19 -20.86 -20.99
CA TYR A 159 -11.98 -19.67 -20.65
C TYR A 159 -13.48 -19.94 -20.75
N GLY A 160 -14.24 -19.61 -19.69
CA GLY A 160 -15.70 -19.53 -19.78
C GLY A 160 -16.15 -18.35 -20.63
N VAL A 161 -15.51 -17.17 -20.43
CA VAL A 161 -15.68 -15.97 -21.25
C VAL A 161 -14.29 -15.44 -21.62
N TYR A 162 -14.06 -15.15 -22.90
CA TYR A 162 -12.80 -14.59 -23.40
C TYR A 162 -13.09 -13.30 -24.18
N GLY A 163 -12.69 -12.16 -23.61
CA GLY A 163 -12.73 -10.88 -24.30
C GLY A 163 -11.38 -10.54 -24.90
N LYS A 164 -11.36 -10.14 -26.16
CA LYS A 164 -10.17 -9.65 -26.86
C LYS A 164 -10.54 -8.38 -27.61
N SER A 165 -9.67 -7.38 -27.53
CA SER A 165 -9.71 -6.23 -28.43
C SER A 165 -8.33 -6.05 -29.07
N GLU A 166 -8.32 -5.60 -30.33
CA GLU A 166 -7.10 -5.53 -31.15
C GLU A 166 -6.56 -4.11 -31.29
N THR A 167 -7.20 -3.13 -30.65
CA THR A 167 -6.78 -1.72 -30.68
C THR A 167 -6.29 -1.26 -29.31
N ASP A 168 -5.40 -0.28 -29.32
CA ASP A 168 -4.68 0.29 -28.18
C ASP A 168 -5.53 1.15 -27.22
N ILE A 169 -6.72 1.60 -27.65
CA ILE A 169 -7.62 2.48 -26.86
C ILE A 169 -8.95 1.81 -26.47
N SER A 170 -8.96 0.49 -26.31
CA SER A 170 -10.19 -0.28 -26.19
C SER A 170 -10.31 -1.09 -24.91
N THR A 171 -11.55 -1.43 -24.54
CA THR A 171 -11.85 -2.31 -23.42
C THR A 171 -12.37 -3.63 -23.94
N ALA A 172 -11.68 -4.73 -23.63
CA ALA A 172 -12.07 -6.07 -24.06
C ALA A 172 -13.23 -6.65 -23.23
N VAL A 173 -13.26 -6.36 -21.92
CA VAL A 173 -14.34 -6.76 -20.99
C VAL A 173 -14.59 -5.60 -20.02
N ARG A 174 -15.84 -5.19 -19.88
CA ARG A 174 -16.28 -4.13 -18.97
C ARG A 174 -17.46 -4.62 -18.13
N GLY A 175 -17.40 -4.38 -16.82
CA GLY A 175 -18.52 -4.56 -15.91
C GLY A 175 -18.97 -3.22 -15.36
N ASP A 176 -20.18 -2.78 -15.70
CA ASP A 176 -20.82 -1.58 -15.16
C ASP A 176 -21.95 -1.97 -14.22
N ASN A 177 -22.07 -1.27 -13.10
CA ASN A 177 -23.14 -1.47 -12.14
C ASN A 177 -23.43 -0.17 -11.36
N VAL A 178 -24.70 0.07 -11.03
CA VAL A 178 -25.11 1.28 -10.29
C VAL A 178 -24.83 1.15 -8.80
N ALA A 179 -25.18 0.00 -8.21
CA ALA A 179 -25.01 -0.26 -6.78
C ALA A 179 -24.65 -1.74 -6.57
N GLY A 180 -23.44 -2.02 -6.07
CA GLY A 180 -22.89 -3.38 -5.91
C GLY A 180 -21.63 -3.66 -6.74
N THR A 181 -21.33 -4.95 -7.01
CA THR A 181 -20.08 -5.38 -7.64
C THR A 181 -20.14 -5.39 -9.16
N GLY A 182 -19.29 -4.62 -9.84
CA GLY A 182 -19.17 -4.65 -11.30
C GLY A 182 -18.46 -5.90 -11.85
N VAL A 183 -17.36 -6.32 -11.20
CA VAL A 183 -16.60 -7.54 -11.53
C VAL A 183 -16.16 -8.23 -10.25
N SER A 184 -16.43 -9.53 -10.12
CA SER A 184 -16.00 -10.36 -8.98
C SER A 184 -15.24 -11.58 -9.48
N GLY A 185 -14.05 -11.81 -8.92
CA GLY A 185 -13.20 -12.95 -9.24
C GLY A 185 -12.97 -13.81 -8.00
N SER A 186 -13.23 -15.11 -8.10
CA SER A 186 -13.06 -16.07 -7.00
C SER A 186 -12.34 -17.32 -7.51
N SER A 187 -11.39 -17.82 -6.72
CA SER A 187 -10.62 -19.02 -7.01
C SER A 187 -10.20 -19.69 -5.72
N THR A 188 -10.26 -21.03 -5.67
CA THR A 188 -9.86 -21.81 -4.49
C THR A 188 -8.35 -21.94 -4.38
N ASN A 189 -7.66 -22.17 -5.50
CA ASN A 189 -6.24 -22.54 -5.54
C ASN A 189 -5.39 -21.63 -6.44
N GLY A 190 -6.01 -20.65 -7.09
CA GLY A 190 -5.34 -19.72 -8.00
C GLY A 190 -5.67 -18.28 -7.69
N TYR A 191 -5.40 -17.39 -8.63
CA TYR A 191 -5.75 -15.99 -8.51
C TYR A 191 -7.27 -15.80 -8.67
N GLY A 192 -7.91 -15.09 -7.75
CA GLY A 192 -9.28 -14.61 -7.97
C GLY A 192 -9.32 -13.59 -9.11
N VAL A 193 -8.38 -12.63 -9.10
CA VAL A 193 -8.14 -11.66 -10.17
C VAL A 193 -6.64 -11.59 -10.43
N TYR A 194 -6.23 -11.65 -11.71
CA TYR A 194 -4.84 -11.55 -12.15
C TYR A 194 -4.72 -10.41 -13.16
N GLY A 195 -3.93 -9.39 -12.83
CA GLY A 195 -3.67 -8.22 -13.68
C GLY A 195 -2.20 -8.15 -14.05
N ASP A 196 -1.92 -8.07 -15.36
CA ASP A 196 -0.58 -8.07 -15.93
C ASP A 196 -0.52 -7.03 -17.06
N SER A 197 0.53 -6.23 -17.09
CA SER A 197 0.75 -5.20 -18.10
C SER A 197 2.24 -4.99 -18.35
N THR A 198 2.63 -4.93 -19.63
CA THR A 198 4.04 -4.71 -20.03
C THR A 198 4.51 -3.29 -19.75
N ASN A 199 3.66 -2.31 -20.03
CA ASN A 199 4.03 -0.89 -20.05
C ASN A 199 3.15 -0.03 -19.13
N GLY A 200 1.96 -0.50 -18.75
CA GLY A 200 1.01 0.25 -17.94
C GLY A 200 0.82 -0.38 -16.56
N PHE A 201 -0.30 -0.05 -15.92
CA PHE A 201 -0.70 -0.64 -14.65
C PHE A 201 -1.33 -2.02 -14.87
N GLY A 202 -0.84 -3.06 -14.17
CA GLY A 202 -1.48 -4.38 -14.18
C GLY A 202 -2.86 -4.36 -13.53
N VAL A 203 -3.01 -3.60 -12.44
CA VAL A 203 -4.28 -3.31 -11.77
C VAL A 203 -4.34 -1.82 -11.44
N TYR A 204 -5.45 -1.17 -11.75
CA TYR A 204 -5.68 0.24 -11.49
C TYR A 204 -7.01 0.44 -10.74
N GLY A 205 -6.94 1.01 -9.55
CA GLY A 205 -8.11 1.34 -8.72
C GLY A 205 -8.24 2.84 -8.55
N ASN A 206 -9.44 3.39 -8.78
CA ASN A 206 -9.74 4.80 -8.64
C ASN A 206 -11.08 5.00 -7.93
N SER A 207 -11.07 5.67 -6.78
CA SER A 207 -12.26 5.98 -5.99
C SER A 207 -12.15 7.40 -5.44
N PRO A 208 -12.82 8.40 -6.04
CA PRO A 208 -12.71 9.80 -5.60
C PRO A 208 -13.27 10.05 -4.18
N ASN A 209 -14.24 9.24 -3.75
CA ASN A 209 -14.98 9.44 -2.52
C ASN A 209 -14.86 8.27 -1.54
N GLY A 210 -13.94 7.33 -1.78
CA GLY A 210 -13.80 6.13 -0.97
C GLY A 210 -12.40 5.50 -1.05
N TYR A 211 -12.29 4.24 -0.67
CA TYR A 211 -11.04 3.49 -0.78
C TYR A 211 -10.82 3.02 -2.22
N SER A 212 -9.63 3.28 -2.77
CA SER A 212 -9.25 2.74 -4.09
C SER A 212 -8.84 1.26 -4.00
N ALA A 213 -8.48 0.78 -2.81
CA ALA A 213 -8.21 -0.63 -2.56
C ALA A 213 -8.39 -1.01 -1.08
N ILE A 214 -8.85 -2.24 -0.83
CA ILE A 214 -8.93 -2.86 0.48
C ILE A 214 -8.52 -4.33 0.36
N PHE A 215 -7.66 -4.79 1.27
CA PHE A 215 -7.24 -6.17 1.38
C PHE A 215 -7.49 -6.64 2.81
N SER A 216 -8.24 -7.73 2.97
CA SER A 216 -8.63 -8.27 4.27
C SER A 216 -8.28 -9.75 4.36
N LEU A 217 -8.02 -10.20 5.59
CA LEU A 217 -7.55 -11.56 5.91
C LEU A 217 -6.18 -11.87 5.27
N GLY A 218 -5.70 -13.08 5.50
CA GLY A 218 -4.50 -13.62 4.87
C GLY A 218 -3.85 -14.69 5.73
N LEU A 219 -2.71 -15.19 5.26
CA LEU A 219 -1.95 -16.23 5.96
C LEU A 219 -1.62 -15.86 7.42
N ASN A 220 -1.45 -14.57 7.69
CA ASN A 220 -1.02 -14.05 8.98
C ASN A 220 -2.18 -13.59 9.88
N GLY A 221 -3.43 -13.92 9.53
CA GLY A 221 -4.60 -13.70 10.37
C GLY A 221 -5.63 -12.73 9.80
N LEU A 222 -6.35 -12.05 10.71
CA LEU A 222 -7.57 -11.29 10.42
C LEU A 222 -7.34 -9.82 10.03
N GLY A 223 -6.09 -9.44 9.72
CA GLY A 223 -5.75 -8.05 9.43
C GLY A 223 -6.45 -7.49 8.19
N THR A 224 -6.55 -6.16 8.12
CA THR A 224 -7.06 -5.43 6.95
C THR A 224 -6.14 -4.25 6.64
N CYS A 225 -5.83 -4.04 5.36
CA CYS A 225 -5.12 -2.86 4.86
C CYS A 225 -5.96 -2.15 3.80
N SER A 226 -6.10 -0.83 3.92
CA SER A 226 -6.86 -0.01 2.96
C SER A 226 -6.03 1.15 2.45
N TYR A 227 -6.24 1.51 1.18
CA TYR A 227 -5.65 2.68 0.54
C TYR A 227 -6.72 3.69 0.16
N SER A 228 -6.64 4.89 0.74
CA SER A 228 -7.59 6.00 0.57
C SER A 228 -6.99 7.23 -0.12
N GLY A 229 -5.86 7.07 -0.82
CA GLY A 229 -5.17 8.16 -1.53
C GLY A 229 -4.13 8.95 -0.71
N GLY A 230 -3.86 8.55 0.53
CA GLY A 230 -2.77 9.12 1.34
C GLY A 230 -1.38 8.61 0.93
N ALA A 231 -0.32 9.04 1.63
CA ALA A 231 1.06 8.66 1.33
C ALA A 231 1.39 7.18 1.61
N ASP A 232 0.49 6.42 2.23
CA ASP A 232 0.74 5.07 2.70
C ASP A 232 -0.54 4.25 2.89
N TRP A 233 -0.38 2.94 3.10
CA TRP A 233 -1.47 2.03 3.46
C TRP A 233 -1.83 2.14 4.94
N PHE A 234 -3.14 2.18 5.23
CA PHE A 234 -3.65 2.06 6.59
C PHE A 234 -3.95 0.60 6.88
N CYS A 235 -3.04 -0.04 7.62
CA CYS A 235 -3.19 -1.43 8.06
C CYS A 235 -3.66 -1.51 9.52
N SER A 236 -4.55 -2.46 9.78
CA SER A 236 -5.10 -2.73 11.11
C SER A 236 -3.99 -3.08 12.10
N SER A 237 -3.98 -2.37 13.23
CA SER A 237 -3.00 -2.55 14.32
C SER A 237 -3.68 -2.65 15.68
N ASP A 238 -5.00 -2.94 15.67
CA ASP A 238 -5.88 -2.97 16.84
C ASP A 238 -5.39 -3.99 17.88
N ARG A 239 -5.55 -3.66 19.17
CA ARG A 239 -5.16 -4.53 20.29
C ARG A 239 -5.96 -5.83 20.29
N THR A 240 -7.21 -5.81 19.87
CA THR A 240 -8.09 -7.00 19.80
C THR A 240 -7.64 -8.03 18.76
N LEU A 241 -6.84 -7.60 17.77
CA LEU A 241 -6.26 -8.47 16.74
C LEU A 241 -4.88 -9.01 17.13
N LYS A 242 -4.40 -8.72 18.34
CA LYS A 242 -3.04 -9.03 18.79
C LYS A 242 -3.08 -9.70 20.16
N GLU A 243 -2.17 -10.63 20.35
CA GLU A 243 -2.01 -11.38 21.58
C GLU A 243 -0.53 -11.59 21.88
N ASN A 244 -0.22 -12.30 22.97
CA ASN A 244 1.16 -12.61 23.37
C ASN A 244 2.04 -11.38 23.58
N PHE A 245 1.47 -10.30 24.11
CA PHE A 245 2.22 -9.08 24.45
C PHE A 245 3.31 -9.37 25.48
N ARG A 246 4.54 -8.94 25.18
CA ARG A 246 5.70 -9.05 26.07
C ARG A 246 6.38 -7.70 26.17
N SER A 247 6.90 -7.39 27.36
CA SER A 247 7.75 -6.22 27.56
C SER A 247 9.09 -6.42 26.87
N VAL A 248 9.65 -5.33 26.33
CA VAL A 248 10.94 -5.32 25.65
C VAL A 248 11.94 -4.43 26.38
N SER A 249 13.21 -4.82 26.38
CA SER A 249 14.31 -4.00 26.91
C SER A 249 14.76 -3.00 25.85
N SER A 250 14.44 -1.73 26.03
CA SER A 250 14.84 -0.67 25.10
C SER A 250 16.36 -0.53 24.98
N VAL A 251 17.10 -0.83 26.06
CA VAL A 251 18.58 -0.83 26.06
C VAL A 251 19.11 -1.96 25.19
N GLN A 252 18.52 -3.16 25.25
CA GLN A 252 18.93 -4.27 24.40
C GLN A 252 18.62 -3.97 22.92
N ILE A 253 17.43 -3.44 22.63
CA ILE A 253 17.06 -3.05 21.27
C ILE A 253 18.01 -1.99 20.71
N LEU A 254 18.39 -0.98 21.50
CA LEU A 254 19.37 0.02 21.08
C LEU A 254 20.75 -0.59 20.80
N LYS A 255 21.22 -1.52 21.63
CA LYS A 255 22.50 -2.22 21.39
C LYS A 255 22.47 -3.02 20.10
N GLN A 256 21.38 -3.75 19.85
CA GLN A 256 21.18 -4.51 18.62
C GLN A 256 21.10 -3.60 17.40
N LEU A 257 20.34 -2.50 17.50
CA LEU A 257 20.20 -1.51 16.43
C LEU A 257 21.54 -0.85 16.08
N ALA A 258 22.34 -0.48 17.09
CA ALA A 258 23.65 0.13 16.89
C ALA A 258 24.67 -0.82 16.23
N ALA A 259 24.53 -2.13 16.43
CA ALA A 259 25.38 -3.14 15.81
C ALA A 259 24.91 -3.58 14.41
N MET A 260 23.68 -3.23 14.02
CA MET A 260 23.10 -3.64 12.74
C MET A 260 23.68 -2.81 11.59
N PRO A 261 24.15 -3.44 10.50
CA PRO A 261 24.65 -2.71 9.34
C PRO A 261 23.58 -1.84 8.68
N LEU A 262 23.94 -0.60 8.34
CA LEU A 262 23.15 0.29 7.50
C LEU A 262 23.92 0.56 6.21
N GLN A 263 23.31 0.23 5.08
CA GLN A 263 23.95 0.32 3.78
C GLN A 263 23.03 1.04 2.79
N GLN A 264 23.66 1.76 1.86
CA GLN A 264 22.95 2.23 0.67
C GLN A 264 22.96 1.12 -0.37
N TRP A 265 21.82 0.93 -1.05
CA TRP A 265 21.67 -0.10 -2.06
C TRP A 265 20.74 0.35 -3.19
N THR A 266 20.85 -0.33 -4.32
CA THR A 266 19.96 -0.19 -5.48
C THR A 266 19.44 -1.58 -5.85
N MET A 267 18.23 -1.67 -6.41
CA MET A 267 17.68 -2.95 -6.84
C MET A 267 18.36 -3.46 -8.11
N LYS A 268 18.78 -4.73 -8.11
CA LYS A 268 19.33 -5.38 -9.31
C LYS A 268 18.26 -5.42 -10.41
N GLY A 269 18.61 -4.99 -11.62
CA GLY A 269 17.70 -4.97 -12.77
C GLY A 269 16.71 -3.81 -12.80
N ALA A 270 16.79 -2.85 -11.88
CA ALA A 270 15.94 -1.66 -11.91
C ALA A 270 16.25 -0.80 -13.15
N LYS A 271 15.21 -0.44 -13.92
CA LYS A 271 15.33 0.45 -15.09
C LYS A 271 15.68 1.89 -14.67
N GLN A 272 15.19 2.31 -13.51
CA GLN A 272 15.58 3.56 -12.85
C GLN A 272 16.35 3.21 -11.58
N LYS A 273 17.59 3.69 -11.47
CA LYS A 273 18.42 3.45 -10.29
C LYS A 273 18.11 4.47 -9.22
N GLU A 274 17.31 4.06 -8.23
CA GLU A 274 17.07 4.81 -7.00
C GLU A 274 17.95 4.25 -5.88
N TYR A 275 18.57 5.14 -5.10
CA TYR A 275 19.33 4.77 -3.92
C TYR A 275 18.40 4.69 -2.72
N HIS A 276 18.39 3.52 -2.08
CA HIS A 276 17.70 3.29 -0.82
C HIS A 276 18.71 3.15 0.30
N LEU A 277 18.33 3.50 1.53
CA LEU A 277 19.16 3.36 2.72
C LEU A 277 18.42 2.51 3.76
N GLY A 278 19.05 1.45 4.23
CA GLY A 278 18.49 0.61 5.28
C GLY A 278 19.16 -0.76 5.37
N PRO A 279 18.77 -1.58 6.37
CA PRO A 279 19.28 -2.94 6.49
C PRO A 279 18.69 -3.86 5.43
N THR A 280 19.34 -4.99 5.17
CA THR A 280 18.70 -6.11 4.47
C THR A 280 17.78 -6.87 5.42
N ALA A 281 16.93 -7.74 4.87
CA ALA A 281 16.06 -8.58 5.70
C ALA A 281 16.84 -9.54 6.58
N GLN A 282 17.94 -10.05 6.07
CA GLN A 282 18.84 -10.96 6.78
C GLN A 282 19.52 -10.24 7.95
N ASP A 283 19.94 -8.99 7.78
CA ASP A 283 20.54 -8.20 8.86
C ASP A 283 19.52 -7.94 9.98
N PHE A 284 18.28 -7.60 9.62
CA PHE A 284 17.20 -7.38 10.58
C PHE A 284 16.84 -8.67 11.33
N GLU A 285 16.73 -9.79 10.61
CA GLU A 285 16.49 -11.12 11.20
C GLU A 285 17.61 -11.52 12.15
N LYS A 286 18.87 -11.28 11.77
CA LYS A 286 20.04 -11.57 12.61
C LYS A 286 20.06 -10.71 13.88
N ALA A 287 19.67 -9.43 13.78
CA ALA A 287 19.68 -8.51 14.91
C ALA A 287 18.54 -8.77 15.91
N PHE A 288 17.34 -9.07 15.41
CA PHE A 288 16.12 -9.09 16.23
C PHE A 288 15.40 -10.44 16.31
N GLY A 289 15.59 -11.33 15.33
CA GLY A 289 14.95 -12.65 15.30
C GLY A 289 13.45 -12.64 14.98
N PHE A 290 12.89 -11.50 14.57
CA PHE A 290 11.47 -11.36 14.19
C PHE A 290 11.29 -10.38 13.03
N GLY A 291 10.05 -10.25 12.54
CA GLY A 291 9.66 -9.23 11.55
C GLY A 291 10.15 -9.49 10.13
N VAL A 292 10.72 -10.67 9.89
CA VAL A 292 11.19 -11.14 8.58
C VAL A 292 10.41 -12.38 8.21
N LYS A 293 10.03 -12.47 6.94
CA LYS A 293 9.31 -13.62 6.40
C LYS A 293 9.84 -14.02 5.04
N ASP A 294 9.71 -15.31 4.76
CA ASP A 294 9.90 -15.83 3.42
C ASP A 294 8.66 -15.50 2.56
N MET A 295 8.91 -14.99 1.38
CA MET A 295 7.94 -14.61 0.37
C MET A 295 8.13 -15.53 -0.83
N LYS A 296 7.28 -16.55 -0.92
CA LYS A 296 7.28 -17.46 -2.05
C LYS A 296 6.52 -16.83 -3.21
N VAL A 297 7.19 -16.65 -4.34
CA VAL A 297 6.54 -16.25 -5.59
C VAL A 297 5.82 -17.48 -6.14
N PRO A 298 4.50 -17.40 -6.42
CA PRO A 298 3.77 -18.52 -7.01
C PRO A 298 4.44 -19.02 -8.29
N GLU A 299 4.27 -20.32 -8.57
CA GLU A 299 4.68 -20.85 -9.87
C GLU A 299 3.86 -20.17 -10.97
N ASP A 300 4.55 -19.77 -12.04
CA ASP A 300 3.89 -19.35 -13.27
C ASP A 300 3.50 -20.61 -14.04
N LYS A 301 2.38 -21.21 -13.62
CA LYS A 301 1.79 -22.35 -14.34
C LYS A 301 1.16 -21.91 -15.67
N GLY A 302 1.12 -20.60 -15.94
CA GLY A 302 0.38 -20.00 -17.03
C GLY A 302 -1.09 -20.40 -17.05
N ILE A 303 -1.82 -19.90 -18.03
CA ILE A 303 -3.04 -20.54 -18.52
C ILE A 303 -2.62 -21.30 -19.77
N LYS A 304 -2.93 -22.61 -19.87
CA LYS A 304 -2.59 -23.41 -21.06
C LYS A 304 -3.09 -22.68 -22.33
N GLY A 305 -2.17 -22.39 -23.25
CA GLY A 305 -2.47 -21.72 -24.53
C GLY A 305 -2.39 -20.19 -24.53
N VAL A 306 -1.98 -19.56 -23.41
CA VAL A 306 -2.01 -18.10 -23.26
C VAL A 306 -0.60 -17.58 -23.03
N LYS A 307 -0.10 -16.74 -23.94
CA LYS A 307 1.19 -16.06 -23.79
C LYS A 307 1.05 -14.90 -22.80
N GLY A 308 1.27 -15.16 -21.51
CA GLY A 308 1.45 -14.11 -20.49
C GLY A 308 2.90 -13.63 -20.39
N ILE A 309 3.14 -12.54 -19.65
CA ILE A 309 4.50 -12.13 -19.30
C ILE A 309 5.04 -13.14 -18.30
N LYS A 310 6.10 -13.87 -18.68
CA LYS A 310 6.71 -14.83 -17.75
C LYS A 310 7.33 -14.09 -16.58
N ASN A 311 6.92 -14.44 -15.36
CA ASN A 311 7.57 -13.93 -14.16
C ASN A 311 8.93 -14.63 -13.97
N PRO A 312 10.09 -13.94 -14.14
CA PRO A 312 11.41 -14.56 -14.01
C PRO A 312 11.73 -15.02 -12.58
N ASN A 313 10.89 -14.65 -11.61
CA ASN A 313 11.01 -15.03 -10.22
C ASN A 313 10.00 -16.10 -9.78
N ALA A 314 9.19 -16.64 -10.70
CA ALA A 314 8.26 -17.72 -10.42
C ALA A 314 8.94 -18.89 -9.67
N GLY A 315 8.29 -19.37 -8.60
CA GLY A 315 8.80 -20.47 -7.77
C GLY A 315 9.97 -20.12 -6.84
N LYS A 316 10.54 -18.91 -6.94
CA LYS A 316 11.61 -18.46 -6.03
C LYS A 316 11.04 -17.99 -4.70
N THR A 317 11.88 -18.02 -3.67
CA THR A 317 11.59 -17.47 -2.35
C THR A 317 12.55 -16.32 -2.05
N PHE A 318 12.01 -15.23 -1.51
CA PHE A 318 12.76 -14.04 -1.08
C PHE A 318 12.46 -13.73 0.38
N LYS A 319 13.38 -13.05 1.09
CA LYS A 319 13.08 -12.52 2.42
C LYS A 319 12.52 -11.10 2.33
N GLY A 320 11.45 -10.85 3.07
CA GLY A 320 10.84 -9.53 3.20
C GLY A 320 10.86 -9.07 4.66
N ILE A 321 11.13 -7.78 4.88
CA ILE A 321 11.01 -7.13 6.19
C ILE A 321 9.63 -6.49 6.28
N ASN A 322 8.94 -6.71 7.39
CA ASN A 322 7.71 -6.01 7.69
C ASN A 322 8.01 -4.60 8.21
N ARG A 323 7.51 -3.60 7.50
CA ARG A 323 7.69 -2.19 7.88
C ARG A 323 7.14 -1.85 9.26
N ALA A 324 6.04 -2.49 9.69
CA ALA A 324 5.48 -2.25 11.02
C ALA A 324 6.48 -2.62 12.13
N ASP A 325 7.26 -3.69 11.92
CA ASP A 325 8.28 -4.15 12.87
C ASP A 325 9.49 -3.21 12.88
N VAL A 326 9.91 -2.70 11.72
CA VAL A 326 10.97 -1.67 11.63
C VAL A 326 10.56 -0.39 12.37
N VAL A 327 9.33 0.08 12.16
CA VAL A 327 8.79 1.26 12.87
C VAL A 327 8.67 0.99 14.37
N GLY A 328 8.27 -0.22 14.77
CA GLY A 328 8.24 -0.65 16.17
C GLY A 328 9.62 -0.57 16.85
N VAL A 329 10.65 -1.11 16.19
CA VAL A 329 12.05 -1.02 16.66
C VAL A 329 12.49 0.44 16.79
N ALA A 330 12.15 1.30 15.83
CA ALA A 330 12.48 2.72 15.87
C ALA A 330 11.82 3.42 17.07
N LEU A 331 10.53 3.17 17.32
CA LEU A 331 9.81 3.74 18.48
C LEU A 331 10.40 3.30 19.82
N VAL A 332 10.71 2.01 19.96
CA VAL A 332 11.35 1.48 21.18
C VAL A 332 12.73 2.09 21.37
N SER A 333 13.48 2.28 20.29
CA SER A 333 14.81 2.90 20.32
C SER A 333 14.75 4.37 20.74
N ILE A 334 13.77 5.14 20.23
CA ILE A 334 13.55 6.54 20.64
C ILE A 334 13.20 6.61 22.13
N GLN A 335 12.30 5.75 22.61
CA GLN A 335 11.95 5.68 24.03
C GLN A 335 13.16 5.30 24.90
N GLY A 336 13.98 4.36 24.42
CA GLY A 336 15.21 3.96 25.10
C GLY A 336 16.22 5.09 25.20
N LEU A 337 16.42 5.82 24.09
CA LEU A 337 17.35 6.93 24.02
C LEU A 337 16.92 8.04 24.96
N TYR A 338 15.63 8.40 24.95
CA TYR A 338 15.07 9.39 25.86
C TYR A 338 15.34 9.03 27.34
N LYS A 339 15.10 7.77 27.74
CA LYS A 339 15.38 7.30 29.11
C LYS A 339 16.86 7.38 29.46
N LEU A 340 17.74 6.97 28.55
CA LEU A 340 19.18 7.05 28.75
C LEU A 340 19.65 8.50 28.91
N THR A 341 19.18 9.41 28.05
CA THR A 341 19.51 10.83 28.12
C THR A 341 19.03 11.46 29.43
N GLN A 342 17.83 11.12 29.92
CA GLN A 342 17.35 11.60 31.21
C GLN A 342 18.20 11.07 32.38
N GLY A 343 18.56 9.78 32.35
CA GLY A 343 19.42 9.19 33.38
C GLY A 343 20.81 9.84 33.42
N GLN A 344 21.43 10.05 32.25
CA GLN A 344 22.72 10.74 32.14
C GLN A 344 22.65 12.18 32.65
N ARG A 345 21.53 12.89 32.39
CA ARG A 345 21.31 14.24 32.90
C ARG A 345 21.22 14.27 34.42
N ALA A 346 20.46 13.36 35.02
CA ALA A 346 20.34 13.27 36.48
C ALA A 346 21.69 12.94 37.14
N GLU A 347 22.46 12.01 36.57
CA GLU A 347 23.81 11.70 37.05
C GLU A 347 24.74 12.92 36.96
N LEU A 348 24.66 13.68 35.87
CA LEU A 348 25.45 14.90 35.69
C LEU A 348 25.03 16.00 36.69
N GLU A 349 23.74 16.19 36.93
CA GLU A 349 23.21 17.13 37.92
C GLU A 349 23.66 16.76 39.35
N GLN A 350 23.68 15.47 39.68
CA GLN A 350 24.22 15.00 40.96
C GLN A 350 25.72 15.30 41.08
N LYS A 351 26.52 14.99 40.05
CA LYS A 351 27.96 15.27 40.06
C LYS A 351 28.25 16.77 40.16
N LEU A 352 27.43 17.61 39.53
CA LEU A 352 27.53 19.07 39.65
C LEU A 352 27.27 19.52 41.09
N ALA A 353 26.20 19.03 41.72
CA ALA A 353 25.89 19.34 43.11
C ALA A 353 27.01 18.88 44.08
N GLU A 354 27.57 17.68 43.86
CA GLU A 354 28.71 17.18 44.63
C GLU A 354 29.95 18.08 44.47
N LYS A 355 30.20 18.58 43.25
CA LYS A 355 31.30 19.51 42.98
C LYS A 355 31.08 20.88 43.63
N ASP A 356 29.86 21.40 43.62
CA ASP A 356 29.54 22.67 44.29
C ASP A 356 29.78 22.57 45.81
N VAL A 357 29.44 21.43 46.43
CA VAL A 357 29.76 21.17 47.83
C VAL A 357 31.27 21.12 48.07
N GLN A 358 32.03 20.42 47.21
CA GLN A 358 33.50 20.38 47.31
C GLN A 358 34.12 21.77 47.19
N ILE A 359 33.64 22.60 46.26
CA ILE A 359 34.10 23.98 46.07
C ILE A 359 33.78 24.82 47.32
N ALA A 360 32.58 24.70 47.88
CA ALA A 360 32.19 25.41 49.09
C ALA A 360 33.06 25.02 50.30
N GLN A 361 33.36 23.73 50.47
CA GLN A 361 34.24 23.21 51.53
C GLN A 361 35.67 23.72 51.37
N LEU A 362 36.22 23.65 50.15
CA LEU A 362 37.56 24.17 49.85
C LEU A 362 37.64 25.68 50.12
N LYS A 363 36.62 26.43 49.73
CA LYS A 363 36.54 27.87 50.02
C LYS A 363 36.53 28.13 51.53
N GLN A 364 35.71 27.41 52.29
CA GLN A 364 35.66 27.55 53.74
C GLN A 364 37.00 27.20 54.40
N GLN A 365 37.65 26.12 53.98
CA GLN A 365 38.96 25.74 54.46
C GLN A 365 40.01 26.81 54.18
N LYS A 366 39.99 27.40 52.97
CA LYS A 366 40.90 28.49 52.59
C LYS A 366 40.61 29.76 53.37
N ASP A 367 39.34 30.10 53.62
CA ASP A 367 38.96 31.25 54.44
C ASP A 367 39.43 31.06 55.91
N GLN A 368 39.34 29.84 56.46
CA GLN A 368 39.85 29.49 57.78
C GLN A 368 41.38 29.59 57.85
N GLU A 369 42.09 29.05 56.86
CA GLU A 369 43.56 29.12 56.75
C GLU A 369 44.03 30.59 56.66
N ILE A 370 43.36 31.41 55.85
CA ILE A 370 43.63 32.86 55.76
C ILE A 370 43.39 33.55 57.11
N SER A 371 42.32 33.19 57.83
CA SER A 371 42.03 33.77 59.15
C SER A 371 43.11 33.41 60.17
N GLN A 372 43.54 32.14 60.22
CA GLN A 372 44.61 31.68 61.11
C GLN A 372 45.94 32.39 60.79
N LEU A 373 46.28 32.52 59.51
CA LEU A 373 47.47 33.25 59.09
C LEU A 373 47.41 34.73 59.49
N ARG A 374 46.26 35.39 59.36
CA ARG A 374 46.07 36.79 59.80
C ARG A 374 46.25 36.94 61.31
N GLU A 375 45.72 36.00 62.10
CA GLU A 375 45.89 36.00 63.56
C GLU A 375 47.36 35.79 63.96
N GLN A 376 48.05 34.86 63.30
CA GLN A 376 49.48 34.64 63.51
C GLN A 376 50.30 35.90 63.19
N VAL A 377 50.01 36.58 62.08
CA VAL A 377 50.66 37.85 61.72
C VAL A 377 50.38 38.94 62.77
N ALA A 378 49.14 39.05 63.27
CA ALA A 378 48.79 40.01 64.31
C ALA A 378 49.58 39.74 65.61
N ASN A 379 49.66 38.48 66.05
CA ASN A 379 50.43 38.08 67.22
C ASN A 379 51.93 38.37 67.07
N GLN A 380 52.49 38.09 65.89
CA GLN A 380 53.88 38.45 65.56
C GLN A 380 54.09 39.95 65.65
N ASN A 381 53.18 40.77 65.11
CA ASN A 381 53.26 42.22 65.21
C ASN A 381 53.21 42.72 66.66
N THR A 382 52.36 42.12 67.51
CA THR A 382 52.32 42.44 68.95
C THR A 382 53.62 42.07 69.66
N GLN A 383 54.21 40.91 69.36
CA GLN A 383 55.51 40.51 69.90
C GLN A 383 56.63 41.48 69.47
N ILE A 384 56.65 41.86 68.19
CA ILE A 384 57.61 42.85 67.67
C ILE A 384 57.47 44.17 68.43
N ALA A 385 56.25 44.67 68.62
CA ALA A 385 56.02 45.91 69.37
C ALA A 385 56.44 45.82 70.85
N ALA A 386 56.20 44.68 71.50
CA ALA A 386 56.63 44.43 72.87
C ALA A 386 58.17 44.37 72.99
N LEU A 387 58.83 43.69 72.07
CA LEU A 387 60.29 43.66 71.99
C LEU A 387 60.88 45.05 71.73
N GLN A 388 60.26 45.85 70.86
CA GLN A 388 60.62 47.24 70.62
C GLN A 388 60.54 48.06 71.92
N THR A 389 59.42 47.95 72.66
CA THR A 389 59.22 48.64 73.94
C THR A 389 60.26 48.23 74.99
N GLN A 390 60.58 46.93 75.07
CA GLN A 390 61.63 46.43 75.96
C GLN A 390 63.01 46.98 75.58
N LEU A 391 63.31 47.05 74.29
CA LEU A 391 64.55 47.60 73.78
C LEU A 391 64.67 49.09 74.13
N ASP A 392 63.61 49.87 73.90
CA ASP A 392 63.53 51.30 74.25
C ASP A 392 63.71 51.52 75.75
N THR A 393 63.05 50.69 76.58
CA THR A 393 63.18 50.76 78.05
C THR A 393 64.61 50.46 78.50
N LYS A 394 65.26 49.45 77.90
CA LYS A 394 66.66 49.11 78.18
C LYS A 394 67.60 50.22 77.73
N LEU A 395 67.36 50.83 76.57
CA LEU A 395 68.10 51.99 76.08
C LEU A 395 68.01 53.16 77.07
N ALA A 396 66.81 53.53 77.50
CA ALA A 396 66.61 54.58 78.48
C ALA A 396 67.28 54.27 79.84
N ALA A 397 67.29 53.00 80.27
CA ALA A 397 67.99 52.59 81.48
C ALA A 397 69.52 52.65 81.34
N LEU A 398 70.05 52.31 80.16
CA LEU A 398 71.46 52.44 79.82
C LEU A 398 71.89 53.91 79.79
N GLU A 399 71.10 54.79 79.17
CA GLU A 399 71.31 56.24 79.15
C GLU A 399 71.33 56.82 80.57
N ARG A 400 70.39 56.42 81.44
CA ARG A 400 70.39 56.82 82.86
C ARG A 400 71.64 56.33 83.60
N ARG A 401 72.10 55.10 83.34
CA ARG A 401 73.33 54.56 83.95
C ARG A 401 74.57 55.30 83.49
N MET A 402 74.69 55.63 82.21
CA MET A 402 75.76 56.48 81.67
C MET A 402 75.78 57.86 82.35
N ASN A 403 74.62 58.49 82.52
CA ASN A 403 74.52 59.77 83.22
C ASN A 403 74.80 59.69 84.74
N SER A 404 74.70 58.50 85.35
CA SER A 404 75.03 58.29 86.77
C SER A 404 76.50 57.95 87.05
N GLN A 405 77.27 57.55 86.04
CA GLN A 405 78.72 57.29 86.15
C GLN A 405 79.58 58.55 85.91
N THR A 406 78.97 59.68 85.56
CA THR A 406 79.65 60.98 85.34
C THR A 406 79.55 61.95 86.52
N SER A 407 79.40 61.48 87.77
CA SER A 407 79.66 62.30 88.96
C SER A 407 80.22 61.47 90.12
N PRO A 408 81.45 61.76 90.57
CA PRO A 408 81.58 62.57 91.79
C PRO A 408 82.79 63.52 91.83
N ALA A 409 82.60 64.74 92.34
CA ALA A 409 83.64 65.47 93.08
C ALA A 409 83.03 66.58 93.95
N MET A 410 82.75 66.24 95.21
CA MET A 410 82.73 67.20 96.31
C MET A 410 84.18 67.45 96.77
N LEU A 411 84.48 68.72 97.03
CA LEU A 411 85.27 69.25 98.15
C LEU A 411 86.80 69.07 98.17
N PHE A 412 87.50 70.22 98.08
CA PHE A 412 88.65 70.68 98.87
C PHE A 412 88.84 72.18 98.49
N GLN A 413 89.09 73.19 99.33
CA GLN A 413 89.39 73.29 100.75
C GLN A 413 89.29 74.78 101.14
N SER A 414 88.60 75.04 102.26
CA SER A 414 88.99 75.92 103.37
C SER A 414 89.34 77.40 103.18
N GLY A 415 88.60 78.23 103.91
CA GLY A 415 89.16 78.97 105.05
C GLY A 415 89.98 80.23 104.77
N ILE A 416 89.59 81.28 105.50
CA ILE A 416 90.34 82.52 105.80
C ILE A 416 90.16 83.60 104.72
N ALA A 417 89.77 84.85 105.00
CA ALA A 417 89.18 85.52 106.15
C ALA A 417 88.84 86.95 105.69
N ASN A 418 88.09 87.64 106.54
CA ASN A 418 88.19 89.07 106.83
C ASN A 418 87.71 90.07 105.76
N LEU A 419 86.58 90.72 106.03
CA LEU A 419 86.40 91.90 106.91
C LEU A 419 86.65 93.19 106.13
N THR A 420 85.57 93.90 105.84
CA THR A 420 85.47 95.32 106.13
C THR A 420 84.01 95.64 106.46
N ALA A 421 83.72 95.58 107.76
CA ALA A 421 82.66 96.40 108.35
C ALA A 421 83.06 97.87 108.16
N SER A 422 82.14 98.69 107.66
CA SER A 422 82.04 100.14 107.91
C SER A 422 81.21 100.76 106.80
N THR A 423 79.94 101.09 107.07
CA THR A 423 79.48 102.46 107.39
C THR A 423 79.30 103.33 106.15
N THR A 424 78.07 103.81 105.96
CA THR A 424 77.89 105.22 105.59
C THR A 424 76.68 105.77 106.34
N GLN A 425 76.89 106.84 107.09
CA GLN A 425 75.82 107.79 107.38
C GLN A 425 75.18 108.26 106.07
N ASN A 426 73.85 108.38 106.10
CA ASN A 426 72.99 109.32 105.37
C ASN A 426 73.02 109.42 103.83
N LYS A 427 71.80 109.28 103.29
CA LYS A 427 71.25 109.57 101.94
C LYS A 427 71.47 108.53 100.85
#